data_AF-A0A3M2LRT6-F1
#
_entry.id   AF-A0A3M2LRT6-F1
#
_cell.length_a   1.000
_cell.length_b   1.000
_cell.length_c   1.000
_cell.angle_alpha   90.00
_cell.angle_beta   90.00
_cell.angle_gamma   90.00
#
_symmetry.space_group_name_H-M   'P 1'
#
loop_
_entity.id
_entity.type
_entity.pdbx_description
1 polymer ?
#
loop_
_entity_poly.entity_id
_entity_poly.type
_entity_poly.pdbx_seq_one_letter_code
_entity_poly.pdbx_strand_id
1 'polypeptide(L)'
;MTDLLLAKAHYPVTTLGPGTRAGIWTQGCTLHCPGCLSRDTWDADPGKAVPVEALLGWLRSLPTPLDGITISGGEPFQQPDAVLELVSGVRAWQAEAGRESIPLDILVFSGYVYTRLSRSPAAREILNRCDAVITGPYVDRLNPEGRHSSEGSLLWRGSANQRVVPLSDLGRRRYAEAAGKVSNRDDTPRMQVSVDEGPEGRRVYYIGIPRRGDLDHLTSTLEQAGVHAGDVSWRP
;
A
#
# COMPACT_ATOMS: atom_id res chain seq x y z
N MET A 1 12.75 -11.37 17.50
CA MET A 1 12.62 -10.11 16.75
C MET A 1 13.07 -10.42 15.35
N THR A 2 12.14 -10.27 14.41
CA THR A 2 12.38 -10.49 12.98
C THR A 2 12.74 -9.18 12.30
N ASP A 3 13.48 -9.28 11.20
CA ASP A 3 13.77 -8.15 10.34
C ASP A 3 12.83 -8.17 9.13
N LEU A 4 12.33 -6.99 8.76
CA LEU A 4 11.57 -6.76 7.54
C LEU A 4 12.48 -6.06 6.53
N LEU A 5 12.63 -6.61 5.32
CA LEU A 5 13.20 -5.86 4.21
C LEU A 5 12.22 -4.76 3.83
N LEU A 6 12.59 -3.51 4.12
CA LEU A 6 11.73 -2.34 4.03
C LEU A 6 12.19 -1.44 2.88
N ALA A 7 11.33 -1.25 1.88
CA ALA A 7 11.62 -0.31 0.80
C ALA A 7 11.43 1.14 1.26
N LYS A 8 10.35 1.41 1.99
CA LYS A 8 10.01 2.74 2.55
C LYS A 8 8.88 2.63 3.57
N ALA A 9 8.85 3.59 4.49
CA ALA A 9 7.73 3.89 5.36
C ALA A 9 7.40 5.38 5.22
N HIS A 10 6.12 5.73 5.15
CA HIS A 10 5.70 7.12 4.92
C HIS A 10 4.43 7.45 5.71
N TYR A 11 4.35 8.69 6.17
CA TYR A 11 3.18 9.28 6.80
C TYR A 11 3.16 10.79 6.48
N PRO A 12 2.00 11.40 6.18
CA PRO A 12 0.69 10.75 6.04
C PRO A 12 0.50 10.10 4.66
N VAL A 13 -0.30 9.05 4.58
CA VAL A 13 -0.78 8.41 3.34
C VAL A 13 -2.29 8.51 3.27
N THR A 14 -2.85 9.12 2.23
CA THR A 14 -4.30 9.36 2.07
C THR A 14 -4.93 8.66 0.86
N THR A 15 -4.12 7.99 0.04
CA THR A 15 -4.54 7.43 -1.26
C THR A 15 -4.53 5.90 -1.32
N LEU A 16 -4.10 5.23 -0.24
CA LEU A 16 -3.97 3.78 -0.17
C LEU A 16 -4.81 3.19 0.96
N GLY A 17 -6.11 3.49 0.97
CA GLY A 17 -7.07 3.11 2.00
C GLY A 17 -7.85 4.31 2.53
N PRO A 18 -8.86 4.09 3.40
CA PRO A 18 -9.64 5.17 4.01
C PRO A 18 -8.80 6.00 4.99
N GLY A 19 -9.02 7.32 4.98
CA GLY A 19 -8.51 8.25 5.99
C GLY A 19 -7.02 8.57 5.87
N THR A 20 -6.42 9.02 6.97
CA THR A 20 -4.99 9.31 7.11
C THR A 20 -4.27 8.12 7.70
N ARG A 21 -3.30 7.58 6.95
CA ARG A 21 -2.70 6.27 7.22
C ARG A 21 -1.19 6.35 7.31
N ALA A 22 -0.59 5.36 7.99
CA ALA A 22 0.81 5.04 7.82
C ALA A 22 0.97 4.03 6.67
N GLY A 23 1.83 4.34 5.70
CA GLY A 23 2.19 3.42 4.62
C GLY A 23 3.51 2.71 4.89
N ILE A 24 3.54 1.39 4.69
CA ILE A 24 4.70 0.54 4.83
C ILE A 24 4.84 -0.26 3.53
N TRP A 25 5.99 -0.12 2.86
CA TRP A 25 6.28 -0.85 1.62
C TRP A 25 7.39 -1.86 1.88
N THR A 26 7.08 -3.15 1.77
CA THR A 26 8.09 -4.20 1.86
C THR A 26 8.99 -4.18 0.62
N GLN A 27 10.18 -4.74 0.72
CA GLN A 27 11.12 -4.92 -0.38
C GLN A 27 11.29 -6.40 -0.71
N GLY A 28 11.46 -6.72 -2.00
CA GLY A 28 11.46 -8.08 -2.52
C GLY A 28 10.09 -8.44 -3.11
N CYS A 29 10.02 -8.74 -4.41
CA CYS A 29 8.80 -9.24 -5.05
C CYS A 29 9.12 -10.17 -6.22
N THR A 30 9.04 -11.49 -6.04
CA THR A 30 9.34 -12.41 -7.16
C THR A 30 8.26 -12.45 -8.25
N LEU A 31 7.19 -11.65 -8.16
CA LEU A 31 6.11 -11.66 -9.15
C LEU A 31 6.43 -10.83 -10.40
N HIS A 32 7.24 -9.78 -10.25
CA HIS A 32 7.69 -8.88 -11.34
C HIS A 32 6.60 -8.57 -12.37
N CYS A 33 5.41 -8.18 -11.91
CA CYS A 33 4.26 -7.99 -12.78
C CYS A 33 4.59 -6.94 -13.86
N PRO A 34 4.43 -7.24 -15.17
CA PRO A 34 4.67 -6.26 -16.21
C PRO A 34 3.84 -5.00 -16.02
N GLY A 35 4.47 -3.82 -16.10
CA GLY A 35 3.79 -2.54 -15.87
C GLY A 35 3.54 -2.18 -14.39
N CYS A 36 4.00 -3.00 -13.44
CA CYS A 36 3.92 -2.64 -12.01
C CYS A 36 4.66 -1.31 -11.75
N LEU A 37 4.12 -0.51 -10.83
CA LEU A 37 4.63 0.81 -10.46
C LEU A 37 5.60 0.80 -9.28
N SER A 38 5.62 -0.30 -8.53
CA SER A 38 6.50 -0.50 -7.39
C SER A 38 7.74 -1.31 -7.78
N ARG A 39 8.31 -1.05 -8.96
CA ARG A 39 9.48 -1.79 -9.46
C ARG A 39 10.71 -1.57 -8.58
N ASP A 40 10.82 -0.38 -8.01
CA ASP A 40 11.81 -0.02 -7.00
C ASP A 40 11.78 -0.92 -5.75
N THR A 41 10.73 -1.72 -5.57
CA THR A 41 10.59 -2.66 -4.46
C THR A 41 10.86 -4.12 -4.85
N TRP A 42 11.22 -4.42 -6.11
CA TRP A 42 11.34 -5.80 -6.62
C TRP A 42 12.56 -6.54 -6.09
N ASP A 43 13.74 -5.91 -6.16
CA ASP A 43 14.98 -6.56 -5.75
C ASP A 43 15.08 -6.56 -4.23
N ALA A 44 15.23 -7.76 -3.66
CA ALA A 44 15.50 -7.93 -2.25
C ALA A 44 16.93 -7.44 -1.95
N ASP A 45 17.05 -6.48 -1.04
CA ASP A 45 18.32 -5.94 -0.59
C ASP A 45 18.44 -6.13 0.92
N PRO A 46 19.32 -7.05 1.39
CA PRO A 46 19.57 -7.25 2.82
C PRO A 46 20.03 -5.97 3.55
N GLY A 47 20.60 -5.00 2.84
CA GLY A 47 20.99 -3.70 3.39
C GLY A 47 19.79 -2.84 3.83
N LYS A 48 18.56 -3.18 3.43
CA LYS A 48 17.33 -2.52 3.88
C LYS A 48 16.55 -3.31 4.93
N ALA A 49 17.18 -4.29 5.57
CA ALA A 49 16.61 -4.97 6.72
C ALA A 49 16.39 -3.98 7.88
N VAL A 50 15.17 -3.91 8.37
CA VAL A 50 14.80 -3.08 9.53
C VAL A 50 14.12 -3.98 10.57
N PRO A 51 14.52 -3.92 11.85
CA PRO A 51 13.84 -4.65 12.92
C PRO A 51 12.36 -4.26 12.99
N VAL A 52 11.47 -5.24 13.09
CA VAL A 52 10.02 -4.98 13.19
C VAL A 52 9.70 -4.09 14.39
N GLU A 53 10.41 -4.24 15.52
CA GLU A 53 10.23 -3.38 16.68
C GLU A 53 10.56 -1.91 16.39
N ALA A 54 11.56 -1.62 15.56
CA ALA A 54 11.87 -0.25 15.17
C ALA A 54 10.72 0.36 14.35
N LEU A 55 10.08 -0.43 13.49
CA LEU A 55 8.92 -0.01 12.71
C LEU A 55 7.68 0.20 13.59
N LEU A 56 7.47 -0.64 14.60
CA LEU A 56 6.42 -0.45 15.62
C LEU A 56 6.69 0.82 16.45
N GLY A 57 7.94 1.08 16.82
CA GLY A 57 8.36 2.32 17.47
C GLY A 57 8.06 3.56 16.61
N TRP A 58 8.38 3.50 15.32
CA TRP A 58 8.02 4.53 14.36
C TRP A 58 6.51 4.75 14.30
N LEU A 59 5.70 3.70 14.16
CA LEU A 59 4.23 3.80 14.14
C LEU A 59 3.67 4.49 15.40
N ARG A 60 4.20 4.15 16.59
CA ARG A 60 3.78 4.76 17.86
C ARG A 60 4.18 6.23 17.99
N SER A 61 5.22 6.66 17.27
CA SER A 61 5.68 8.05 17.26
C SER A 61 4.87 8.97 16.35
N LEU A 62 4.02 8.42 15.48
CA LEU A 62 3.24 9.21 14.52
C LEU A 62 2.12 10.01 15.21
N PRO A 63 1.75 11.19 14.67
CA PRO A 63 0.64 11.98 15.19
C PRO A 63 -0.68 11.21 15.21
N THR A 64 -1.37 11.19 16.35
CA THR A 64 -2.68 10.53 16.52
C THR A 64 -3.85 11.51 16.34
N PRO A 65 -5.04 11.05 15.89
CA PRO A 65 -5.39 9.66 15.58
C PRO A 65 -4.92 9.21 14.17
N LEU A 66 -4.52 7.93 14.06
CA LEU A 66 -4.31 7.25 12.77
C LEU A 66 -5.60 6.49 12.39
N ASP A 67 -6.08 6.68 11.17
CA ASP A 67 -7.25 5.92 10.68
C ASP A 67 -6.87 4.47 10.34
N GLY A 68 -5.63 4.24 9.91
CA GLY A 68 -5.20 2.92 9.49
C GLY A 68 -3.72 2.78 9.18
N ILE A 69 -3.32 1.54 8.92
CA ILE A 69 -2.00 1.18 8.40
C ILE A 69 -2.22 0.49 7.05
N THR A 70 -1.38 0.81 6.09
CA THR A 70 -1.34 0.14 4.79
C THR A 70 0.00 -0.51 4.57
N ILE A 71 -0.02 -1.84 4.43
CA ILE A 71 1.14 -2.65 4.08
C ILE A 71 1.05 -2.98 2.59
N SER A 72 2.03 -2.54 1.83
CA SER A 72 2.14 -2.73 0.38
C SER A 72 3.61 -3.00 0.03
N GLY A 73 3.98 -2.76 -1.23
CA GLY A 73 5.35 -2.85 -1.72
C GLY A 73 5.92 -4.26 -1.67
N GLY A 74 6.87 -4.54 -2.55
CA GLY A 74 7.40 -5.87 -2.71
C GLY A 74 6.24 -6.87 -2.89
N GLU A 75 6.33 -7.98 -2.19
CA GLU A 75 5.19 -8.82 -1.86
C GLU A 75 5.20 -9.10 -0.35
N PRO A 76 4.29 -8.51 0.45
CA PRO A 76 4.30 -8.68 1.90
C PRO A 76 4.25 -10.16 2.33
N PHE A 77 3.52 -11.00 1.60
CA PHE A 77 3.40 -12.42 1.92
C PHE A 77 4.64 -13.26 1.52
N GLN A 78 5.70 -12.64 0.98
CA GLN A 78 7.03 -13.25 0.83
C GLN A 78 7.92 -13.04 2.07
N GLN A 79 7.48 -12.23 3.05
CA GLN A 79 8.14 -12.04 4.34
C GLN A 79 7.18 -12.35 5.50
N PRO A 80 6.60 -13.56 5.56
CA PRO A 80 5.46 -13.84 6.42
C PRO A 80 5.74 -13.64 7.92
N ASP A 81 6.93 -14.02 8.39
CA ASP A 81 7.26 -13.94 9.83
C ASP A 81 7.34 -12.48 10.30
N ALA A 82 8.03 -11.63 9.53
CA ALA A 82 8.16 -10.20 9.83
C ALA A 82 6.83 -9.44 9.71
N VAL A 83 6.04 -9.75 8.67
CA VAL A 83 4.71 -9.15 8.51
C VAL A 83 3.77 -9.60 9.62
N LEU A 84 3.83 -10.87 10.04
CA LEU A 84 3.04 -11.38 11.16
C LEU A 84 3.42 -10.72 12.48
N GLU A 85 4.72 -10.55 12.76
CA GLU A 85 5.21 -9.82 13.94
C GLU A 85 4.69 -8.38 13.93
N LEU A 86 4.76 -7.69 12.78
CA LEU A 86 4.31 -6.32 12.62
C LEU A 86 2.81 -6.17 12.89
N VAL A 87 1.95 -6.94 12.21
CA VAL A 87 0.49 -6.82 12.40
C VAL A 87 0.07 -7.26 13.80
N SER A 88 0.78 -8.21 14.42
CA SER A 88 0.52 -8.60 15.81
C SER A 88 0.88 -7.48 16.78
N GLY A 89 2.02 -6.81 16.58
CA GLY A 89 2.45 -5.67 17.38
C GLY A 89 1.49 -4.49 17.28
N VAL A 90 0.95 -4.22 16.09
CA VAL A 90 -0.11 -3.19 15.90
C VAL A 90 -1.36 -3.53 16.70
N ARG A 91 -1.81 -4.80 16.69
CA ARG A 91 -2.99 -5.22 17.46
C ARG A 91 -2.77 -5.14 18.97
N ALA A 92 -1.58 -5.49 19.44
CA ALA A 92 -1.21 -5.33 20.84
C ALA A 92 -1.25 -3.85 21.26
N TRP A 93 -0.63 -2.97 20.46
CA TRP A 93 -0.68 -1.52 20.68
C TRP A 93 -2.11 -0.97 20.73
N GLN A 94 -2.99 -1.39 19.82
CA GLN A 94 -4.40 -0.98 19.86
C GLN A 94 -5.13 -1.44 21.12
N ALA A 95 -4.84 -2.64 21.63
CA ALA A 95 -5.46 -3.15 22.85
C ALA A 95 -5.05 -2.33 24.08
N GLU A 96 -3.82 -1.80 24.11
CA GLU A 96 -3.31 -0.93 25.16
C GLU A 96 -3.90 0.49 25.11
N ALA A 97 -4.18 1.01 23.92
CA ALA A 97 -4.67 2.38 23.71
C ALA A 97 -6.11 2.65 24.21
N GLY A 98 -6.84 1.62 24.67
CA GLY A 98 -8.18 1.74 25.24
C GLY A 98 -9.30 2.02 24.22
N ARG A 99 -10.56 1.88 24.67
CA ARG A 99 -11.78 1.93 23.81
C ARG A 99 -12.15 3.33 23.30
N GLU A 100 -11.49 4.39 23.77
CA GLU A 100 -11.73 5.78 23.37
C GLU A 100 -10.93 6.20 22.13
N SER A 101 -10.01 5.34 21.67
CA SER A 101 -9.27 5.57 20.42
C SER A 101 -10.13 5.31 19.18
N ILE A 102 -9.93 6.09 18.12
CA ILE A 102 -10.55 5.82 16.82
C ILE A 102 -10.08 4.43 16.36
N PRO A 103 -11.00 3.53 15.93
CA PRO A 103 -10.61 2.23 15.44
C PRO A 103 -9.63 2.36 14.27
N LEU A 104 -8.44 1.78 14.41
CA LEU A 104 -7.42 1.74 13.36
C LEU A 104 -7.56 0.42 12.58
N ASP A 105 -7.64 0.54 11.24
CA ASP A 105 -7.74 -0.62 10.36
C ASP A 105 -6.40 -0.97 9.70
N ILE A 106 -6.15 -2.25 9.44
CA ILE A 106 -4.96 -2.73 8.72
C ILE A 106 -5.37 -3.22 7.33
N LEU A 107 -4.83 -2.57 6.31
CA LEU A 107 -4.95 -2.96 4.90
C LEU A 107 -3.64 -3.58 4.42
N VAL A 108 -3.71 -4.73 3.76
CA VAL A 108 -2.56 -5.36 3.12
C VAL A 108 -2.78 -5.54 1.62
N PHE A 109 -1.79 -5.20 0.80
CA PHE A 109 -1.77 -5.50 -0.64
C PHE A 109 -1.01 -6.79 -0.90
N SER A 110 -1.44 -7.56 -1.90
CA SER A 110 -0.73 -8.75 -2.37
C SER A 110 -1.00 -9.00 -3.85
N GLY A 111 0.04 -9.37 -4.57
CA GLY A 111 -0.06 -9.89 -5.93
C GLY A 111 -0.54 -11.34 -5.99
N TYR A 112 -0.64 -12.04 -4.85
CA TYR A 112 -1.29 -13.35 -4.80
C TYR A 112 -2.81 -13.23 -4.75
N VAL A 113 -3.49 -14.16 -5.41
CA VAL A 113 -4.96 -14.30 -5.34
C VAL A 113 -5.40 -14.80 -3.95
N TYR A 114 -6.57 -14.35 -3.49
CA TYR A 114 -7.06 -14.64 -2.14
C TYR A 114 -7.16 -16.12 -1.83
N THR A 115 -7.58 -16.94 -2.79
CA THR A 115 -7.68 -18.40 -2.64
C THR A 115 -6.34 -19.07 -2.40
N ARG A 116 -5.23 -18.50 -2.89
CA ARG A 116 -3.87 -18.95 -2.59
C ARG A 116 -3.49 -18.53 -1.17
N LEU A 117 -3.71 -17.26 -0.82
CA LEU A 117 -3.40 -16.72 0.50
C LEU A 117 -4.15 -17.48 1.61
N SER A 118 -5.46 -17.69 1.45
CA SER A 118 -6.30 -18.35 2.45
C SER A 118 -5.96 -19.82 2.67
N ARG A 119 -5.25 -20.47 1.74
CA ARG A 119 -4.76 -21.85 1.87
C ARG A 119 -3.42 -21.95 2.59
N SER A 120 -2.60 -20.90 2.59
CA SER A 120 -1.34 -20.86 3.32
C SER A 120 -1.59 -20.60 4.81
N PRO A 121 -1.11 -21.47 5.74
CA PRO A 121 -1.25 -21.23 7.17
C PRO A 121 -0.65 -19.89 7.62
N ALA A 122 0.58 -19.58 7.22
CA ALA A 122 1.26 -18.34 7.58
C ALA A 122 0.52 -17.10 7.06
N ALA A 123 0.06 -17.14 5.80
CA ALA A 123 -0.71 -16.03 5.24
C ALA A 123 -2.07 -15.86 5.94
N ARG A 124 -2.72 -16.96 6.33
CA ARG A 124 -3.99 -16.91 7.07
C ARG A 124 -3.83 -16.23 8.43
N GLU A 125 -2.72 -16.47 9.12
CA GLU A 125 -2.44 -15.82 10.41
C GLU A 125 -2.30 -14.30 10.27
N ILE A 126 -1.66 -13.84 9.20
CA ILE A 126 -1.57 -12.42 8.85
C ILE A 126 -2.96 -11.88 8.53
N LEU A 127 -3.69 -12.54 7.62
CA LEU A 127 -5.04 -12.10 7.19
C LEU A 127 -6.02 -11.98 8.36
N ASN A 128 -5.97 -12.91 9.33
CA ASN A 128 -6.81 -12.88 10.53
C ASN A 128 -6.56 -11.66 11.43
N ARG A 129 -5.42 -10.98 11.27
CA ARG A 129 -5.05 -9.76 11.99
C ARG A 129 -5.25 -8.52 11.14
N CYS A 130 -5.66 -8.63 9.88
CA CYS A 130 -5.95 -7.52 8.98
C CYS A 130 -7.47 -7.26 8.88
N ASP A 131 -7.84 -6.07 8.43
CA ASP A 131 -9.24 -5.69 8.19
C ASP A 131 -9.63 -5.81 6.72
N ALA A 132 -8.68 -5.66 5.81
CA ALA A 132 -8.89 -5.89 4.39
C ALA A 132 -7.61 -6.35 3.69
N VAL A 133 -7.77 -7.06 2.58
CA VAL A 133 -6.70 -7.36 1.64
C VAL A 133 -7.08 -6.93 0.23
N ILE A 134 -6.16 -6.27 -0.47
CA ILE A 134 -6.23 -6.07 -1.92
C ILE A 134 -5.39 -7.15 -2.57
N THR A 135 -6.03 -7.97 -3.40
CA THR A 135 -5.49 -9.28 -3.82
C THR A 135 -5.56 -9.49 -5.32
N GLY A 136 -4.51 -10.10 -5.87
CA GLY A 136 -4.37 -10.51 -7.26
C GLY A 136 -3.20 -9.78 -7.95
N PRO A 137 -2.58 -10.41 -8.97
CA PRO A 137 -1.44 -9.83 -9.65
C PRO A 137 -1.87 -8.58 -10.41
N TYR A 138 -0.97 -7.61 -10.56
CA TYR A 138 -1.20 -6.48 -11.45
C TYR A 138 -1.23 -6.96 -12.90
N VAL A 139 -2.24 -6.53 -13.66
CA VAL A 139 -2.37 -6.81 -15.09
C VAL A 139 -2.51 -5.50 -15.84
N ASP A 140 -1.46 -5.10 -16.56
CA ASP A 140 -1.38 -3.79 -17.22
C ASP A 140 -2.54 -3.49 -18.17
N ARG A 141 -2.90 -4.48 -19.01
CA ARG A 141 -4.04 -4.37 -19.93
C ARG A 141 -5.41 -4.22 -19.24
N LEU A 142 -5.48 -4.41 -17.92
CA LEU A 142 -6.68 -4.24 -17.10
C LEU A 142 -6.57 -2.99 -16.19
N ASN A 143 -5.52 -2.18 -16.35
CA ASN A 143 -5.43 -0.85 -15.78
C ASN A 143 -6.14 0.15 -16.73
N PRO A 144 -7.21 0.83 -16.30
CA PRO A 144 -7.96 1.76 -17.15
C PRO A 144 -7.08 2.93 -17.59
N GLU A 145 -7.31 3.41 -18.80
CA GLU A 145 -6.63 4.59 -19.35
C GLU A 145 -7.32 5.88 -18.93
N GLY A 146 -6.54 6.91 -18.62
CA GLY A 146 -6.90 8.33 -18.74
C GLY A 146 -8.16 8.82 -18.00
N ARG A 147 -8.46 10.12 -18.07
CA ARG A 147 -9.41 10.83 -17.18
C ARG A 147 -10.89 10.45 -17.31
N HIS A 148 -11.27 9.56 -18.23
CA HIS A 148 -12.67 9.25 -18.55
C HIS A 148 -12.91 7.74 -18.76
N SER A 149 -12.50 6.88 -17.82
CA SER A 149 -13.03 5.51 -17.83
C SER A 149 -14.50 5.56 -17.38
N SER A 150 -15.42 5.32 -18.31
CA SER A 150 -16.85 5.07 -18.01
C SER A 150 -17.07 3.80 -17.17
N GLU A 151 -16.03 2.98 -17.06
CA GLU A 151 -15.97 1.81 -16.18
C GLU A 151 -15.47 2.24 -14.80
N GLY A 152 -16.26 1.90 -13.78
CA GLY A 152 -16.21 2.49 -12.44
C GLY A 152 -14.86 2.45 -11.71
N SER A 153 -14.78 3.25 -10.63
CA SER A 153 -13.55 3.44 -9.87
C SER A 153 -12.90 2.12 -9.43
N LEU A 154 -11.66 1.89 -9.88
CA LEU A 154 -10.78 0.86 -9.32
C LEU A 154 -10.23 1.30 -7.96
N LEU A 155 -11.09 1.70 -7.02
CA LEU A 155 -10.67 2.28 -5.73
C LEU A 155 -9.62 1.37 -5.07
N TRP A 156 -8.41 1.91 -4.91
CA TRP A 156 -7.21 1.23 -4.40
C TRP A 156 -6.74 -0.03 -5.16
N ARG A 157 -7.23 -0.29 -6.37
CA ARG A 157 -6.81 -1.41 -7.22
C ARG A 157 -6.03 -0.89 -8.42
N GLY A 158 -4.89 -1.50 -8.71
CA GLY A 158 -4.08 -1.18 -9.90
C GLY A 158 -4.65 -1.77 -11.18
N SER A 159 -5.45 -2.83 -11.11
CA SER A 159 -6.04 -3.48 -12.29
C SER A 159 -7.38 -4.15 -11.96
N ALA A 160 -8.26 -4.24 -12.96
CA ALA A 160 -9.65 -4.66 -12.77
C ALA A 160 -9.82 -6.10 -12.25
N ASN A 161 -8.82 -6.98 -12.45
CA ASN A 161 -8.82 -8.35 -11.90
C ASN A 161 -8.54 -8.40 -10.40
N GLN A 162 -7.98 -7.34 -9.82
CA GLN A 162 -7.73 -7.29 -8.39
C GLN A 162 -9.04 -7.11 -7.64
N ARG A 163 -9.06 -7.61 -6.40
CA ARG A 163 -10.24 -7.59 -5.54
C ARG A 163 -9.91 -6.96 -4.21
N VAL A 164 -10.87 -6.25 -3.63
CA VAL A 164 -10.84 -5.86 -2.22
C VAL A 164 -11.61 -6.93 -1.47
N VAL A 165 -10.99 -7.53 -0.45
CA VAL A 165 -11.61 -8.56 0.40
C VAL A 165 -11.62 -8.05 1.83
N PRO A 166 -12.78 -7.64 2.37
CA PRO A 166 -12.92 -7.33 3.79
C PRO A 166 -12.75 -8.60 4.64
N LEU A 167 -12.00 -8.50 5.74
CA LEU A 167 -11.60 -9.62 6.61
C LEU A 167 -12.19 -9.54 8.02
N SER A 168 -12.59 -8.34 8.47
CA SER A 168 -13.17 -8.09 9.80
C SER A 168 -14.50 -7.32 9.71
N ASP A 169 -15.17 -7.10 10.84
CA ASP A 169 -16.34 -6.20 10.90
C ASP A 169 -16.00 -4.74 10.59
N LEU A 170 -14.84 -4.25 11.05
CA LEU A 170 -14.36 -2.92 10.70
C LEU A 170 -14.04 -2.85 9.20
N GLY A 171 -13.40 -3.88 8.67
CA GLY A 171 -13.14 -4.07 7.26
C GLY A 171 -14.40 -4.00 6.42
N ARG A 172 -15.44 -4.79 6.79
CA ARG A 172 -16.73 -4.78 6.09
C ARG A 172 -17.36 -3.40 6.07
N ARG A 173 -17.30 -2.66 7.19
CA ARG A 173 -17.83 -1.29 7.26
C ARG A 173 -17.04 -0.29 6.40
N ARG A 174 -15.72 -0.37 6.37
CA ARG A 174 -14.84 0.60 5.68
C ARG A 174 -14.62 0.30 4.19
N TYR A 175 -14.66 -0.96 3.79
CA TYR A 175 -14.27 -1.40 2.44
C TYR A 175 -15.41 -1.98 1.60
N ALA A 176 -16.67 -1.97 2.09
CA ALA A 176 -17.82 -2.51 1.35
C ALA A 176 -18.01 -1.88 -0.03
N GLU A 177 -17.87 -0.56 -0.17
CA GLU A 177 -18.00 0.13 -1.46
C GLU A 177 -16.92 -0.36 -2.44
N ALA A 178 -15.67 -0.41 -1.98
CA ALA A 178 -14.53 -0.85 -2.78
C ALA A 178 -14.59 -2.34 -3.17
N ALA A 179 -15.24 -3.16 -2.34
CA ALA A 179 -15.51 -4.58 -2.60
C ALA A 179 -16.71 -4.81 -3.54
N GLY A 180 -17.57 -3.80 -3.71
CA GLY A 180 -18.71 -3.80 -4.63
C GLY A 180 -18.33 -3.63 -6.10
N LYS A 181 -19.33 -3.71 -6.99
CA LYS A 181 -19.15 -3.53 -8.44
C LYS A 181 -19.24 -2.08 -8.91
N VAL A 182 -19.77 -1.18 -8.08
CA VAL A 182 -20.05 0.22 -8.42
C VAL A 182 -19.58 1.08 -7.26
N SER A 183 -18.56 1.88 -7.50
CA SER A 183 -18.20 2.98 -6.62
C SER A 183 -18.72 4.27 -7.27
N ASN A 184 -19.53 5.02 -6.52
CA ASN A 184 -20.11 6.30 -6.94
C ASN A 184 -19.21 7.49 -6.55
N ARG A 185 -18.00 7.23 -6.05
CA ARG A 185 -17.06 8.27 -5.63
C ARG A 185 -15.86 8.30 -6.56
N ASP A 186 -15.95 9.18 -7.56
CA ASP A 186 -14.78 9.58 -8.38
C ASP A 186 -13.98 10.74 -7.73
N ASP A 187 -14.41 11.21 -6.55
CA ASP A 187 -13.88 12.42 -5.90
C ASP A 187 -12.67 12.19 -4.98
N THR A 188 -12.17 10.95 -4.83
CA THR A 188 -11.01 10.70 -3.96
C THR A 188 -9.72 10.83 -4.76
N PRO A 189 -8.75 11.66 -4.35
CA PRO A 189 -7.47 11.76 -5.04
C PRO A 189 -6.81 10.39 -5.19
N ARG A 190 -6.48 10.00 -6.44
CA ARG A 190 -5.78 8.73 -6.71
C ARG A 190 -4.29 8.81 -6.41
N MET A 191 -3.76 10.03 -6.37
CA MET A 191 -2.36 10.34 -6.15
C MET A 191 -2.25 11.47 -5.13
N GLN A 192 -1.31 11.30 -4.22
CA GLN A 192 -0.87 12.29 -3.24
C GLN A 192 0.56 12.69 -3.58
N VAL A 193 0.87 13.96 -3.40
CA VAL A 193 2.24 14.47 -3.48
C VAL A 193 2.70 14.82 -2.07
N SER A 194 3.84 14.27 -1.64
CA SER A 194 4.55 14.69 -0.43
C SER A 194 5.92 15.22 -0.81
N VAL A 195 6.42 16.19 -0.05
CA VAL A 195 7.80 16.67 -0.18
C VAL A 195 8.47 16.49 1.17
N ASP A 196 9.53 15.70 1.18
CA ASP A 196 10.29 15.43 2.39
C ASP A 196 11.71 15.96 2.20
N GLU A 197 12.22 16.68 3.20
CA GLU A 197 13.62 17.12 3.24
C GLU A 197 14.44 16.05 3.96
N GLY A 198 15.39 15.43 3.25
CA GLY A 198 16.31 14.44 3.78
C GLY A 198 17.77 14.90 3.70
N PRO A 199 18.71 14.11 4.27
CA PRO A 199 20.14 14.40 4.19
C PRO A 199 20.67 14.42 2.75
N GLU A 200 19.97 13.76 1.81
CA GLU A 200 20.26 13.75 0.38
C GLU A 200 19.49 14.85 -0.40
N GLY A 201 18.83 15.78 0.30
CA GLY A 201 18.05 16.87 -0.29
C GLY A 201 16.55 16.62 -0.30
N ARG A 202 15.83 17.41 -1.11
CA ARG A 202 14.37 17.34 -1.24
C ARG A 202 13.97 16.13 -2.09
N ARG A 203 13.12 15.27 -1.54
CA ARG A 203 12.49 14.16 -2.26
C ARG A 203 11.00 14.46 -2.44
N VAL A 204 10.51 14.25 -3.66
CA VAL A 204 9.08 14.35 -3.97
C VAL A 204 8.52 12.94 -4.08
N TYR A 205 7.56 12.60 -3.23
CA TYR A 205 6.87 11.33 -3.24
C TYR A 205 5.53 11.46 -3.94
N TYR A 206 5.31 10.59 -4.92
CA TYR A 206 4.01 10.37 -5.54
C TYR A 206 3.42 9.08 -4.98
N ILE A 207 2.42 9.20 -4.13
CA ILE A 207 1.84 8.09 -3.37
C ILE A 207 0.43 7.82 -3.88
N GLY A 208 0.19 6.62 -4.39
CA GLY A 208 -1.14 6.22 -4.85
C GLY A 208 -1.10 5.19 -5.96
N ILE A 209 -2.24 5.06 -6.65
CA ILE A 209 -2.43 4.10 -7.74
C ILE A 209 -2.92 4.85 -8.97
N PRO A 210 -1.98 5.28 -9.84
CA PRO A 210 -2.28 6.00 -11.06
C PRO A 210 -2.93 5.09 -12.11
N ARG A 211 -3.71 5.70 -13.00
CA ARG A 211 -4.21 5.05 -14.22
C ARG A 211 -3.08 4.82 -15.20
N ARG A 212 -3.32 3.95 -16.17
CA ARG A 212 -2.36 3.73 -17.26
C ARG A 212 -2.14 5.05 -18.01
N GLY A 213 -0.87 5.44 -18.15
CA GLY A 213 -0.44 6.67 -18.82
C GLY A 213 -0.38 7.93 -17.93
N ASP A 214 -0.93 7.91 -16.70
CA ASP A 214 -0.89 9.10 -15.82
C ASP A 214 0.54 9.52 -15.49
N LEU A 215 1.44 8.57 -15.24
CA LEU A 215 2.83 8.87 -14.93
C LEU A 215 3.63 9.33 -16.14
N ASP A 216 3.29 8.85 -17.34
CA ASP A 216 3.91 9.35 -18.57
C ASP A 216 3.48 10.78 -18.87
N HIS A 217 2.21 11.09 -18.66
CA HIS A 217 1.70 12.45 -18.72
C HIS A 217 2.37 13.35 -17.68
N LEU A 218 2.53 12.88 -16.44
CA LEU A 218 3.24 13.62 -15.40
C LEU A 218 4.67 13.93 -15.82
N THR A 219 5.44 12.92 -16.27
CA THR A 219 6.81 13.13 -16.70
C THR A 219 6.89 14.11 -17.87
N SER A 220 6.05 13.95 -18.89
CA SER A 220 6.02 14.89 -20.02
C SER A 220 5.69 16.32 -19.60
N THR A 221 4.77 16.49 -18.63
CA THR A 221 4.41 17.81 -18.10
C THR A 221 5.57 18.45 -17.33
N LEU A 222 6.27 17.66 -16.51
CA LEU A 222 7.42 18.12 -15.74
C LEU A 222 8.58 18.53 -16.68
N GLU A 223 8.87 17.72 -17.69
CA GLU A 223 9.91 18.02 -18.69
C GLU A 223 9.61 19.32 -19.45
N GLN A 224 8.35 19.53 -19.86
CA GLN A 224 7.93 20.78 -20.50
C GLN A 224 8.06 22.00 -19.59
N ALA A 225 7.96 21.80 -18.26
CA ALA A 225 8.18 22.84 -17.26
C ALA A 225 9.67 23.01 -16.87
N GLY A 226 10.60 22.30 -17.52
CA GLY A 226 12.02 22.33 -17.21
C GLY A 226 12.41 21.58 -15.93
N VAL A 227 11.52 20.72 -15.42
CA VAL A 227 11.76 19.86 -14.26
C VAL A 227 12.15 18.48 -14.76
N HIS A 228 13.42 18.11 -14.57
CA HIS A 228 13.94 16.81 -14.94
C HIS A 228 13.94 15.87 -13.73
N ALA A 229 13.32 14.70 -13.87
CA ALA A 229 13.37 13.67 -12.84
C ALA A 229 14.73 12.97 -12.88
N GLY A 230 15.30 12.70 -11.70
CA GLY A 230 16.42 11.77 -11.53
C GLY A 230 15.88 10.33 -11.50
N ASP A 231 16.23 9.58 -10.46
CA ASP A 231 15.72 8.22 -10.27
C ASP A 231 14.21 8.21 -9.96
N VAL A 232 13.44 7.43 -10.73
CA VAL A 232 11.98 7.28 -10.55
C VAL A 232 11.60 5.82 -10.32
N SER A 233 10.59 5.58 -9.49
CA SER A 233 10.26 4.22 -9.06
C SER A 233 9.53 3.36 -10.11
N TRP A 234 9.02 3.97 -11.18
CA TRP A 234 8.13 3.35 -12.16
C TRP A 234 8.74 3.18 -13.57
N ARG A 235 9.98 3.62 -13.78
CA ARG A 235 10.74 3.40 -15.02
C ARG A 235 12.06 2.66 -14.70
N PRO A 236 12.59 1.85 -15.63
CA PRO A 236 13.92 1.25 -15.49
C PRO A 236 15.03 2.30 -15.41
#